data_AF-A0AA40ATW8-F1
#
_entry.id   AF-A0AA40ATW8-F1
#
_cell.length_a   1.000
_cell.length_b   1.000
_cell.length_c   1.000
_cell.angle_alpha   90.00
_cell.angle_beta   90.00
_cell.angle_gamma   90.00
#
_symmetry.space_group_name_H-M   'P 1'
#
loop_
_entity.id
_entity.type
_entity.pdbx_description
1 polymer ?
#
loop_
_entity_poly.entity_id
_entity_poly.type
_entity_poly.pdbx_seq_one_letter_code
_entity_poly.pdbx_strand_id
1 'polypeptide(L)'
;MAVLKTLLIALAAAANAPAGVVAFQPDPRATNTGLAKRADPYPFCNPATNPGCIAGGKYLVPVLEFSSENGPGDLAYQQYLPASPWTFSKWTNGLMPERCYYWGVTADKWKATDFLVYNVTYTDCATPFVVCRHQKATKSIGQLASQIGKLPVRMRQASSIYIVYGDLNSDNPNYGGYMATLAGDGVVVGRSVAYFITSLVHETGHAVDSTLASPGGGKPFSGTAAWADAVKADGFAVSAYGAGSYVEDFAEAGRAVLLDTVVPGGLAAFTGGKNANLTQITAQLKAFKAVAGTFYTPGGKCDLAKKFPFPAKLVKRE
;
A
#
# COMPACT_ATOMS: atom_id res chain seq x y z
N MET A 1 39.37 6.66 -49.26
CA MET A 1 38.17 5.83 -49.03
C MET A 1 37.79 5.93 -47.58
N ALA A 2 36.79 6.76 -47.28
CA ALA A 2 36.14 6.83 -45.97
C ALA A 2 35.00 5.81 -45.94
N VAL A 3 34.71 5.21 -44.78
CA VAL A 3 33.40 5.32 -44.07
C VAL A 3 33.57 4.70 -42.67
N LEU A 4 33.32 5.54 -41.67
CA LEU A 4 33.10 5.25 -40.26
C LEU A 4 31.59 5.01 -40.02
N LYS A 5 31.24 4.33 -38.91
CA LYS A 5 29.90 4.00 -38.36
C LYS A 5 29.50 2.54 -38.67
N THR A 6 29.14 1.72 -37.67
CA THR A 6 27.84 1.85 -36.99
C THR A 6 27.90 1.58 -35.47
N LEU A 7 27.12 2.42 -34.81
CA LEU A 7 26.81 2.56 -33.39
C LEU A 7 26.07 1.32 -32.85
N LEU A 8 26.43 0.87 -31.64
CA LEU A 8 25.58 0.01 -30.82
C LEU A 8 24.25 0.73 -30.55
N ILE A 9 23.13 0.05 -30.81
CA ILE A 9 21.84 0.40 -30.21
C ILE A 9 21.38 -0.82 -29.41
N ALA A 10 21.75 -0.84 -28.13
CA ALA A 10 20.98 -1.57 -27.14
C ALA A 10 19.83 -0.65 -26.71
N LEU A 11 18.61 -0.91 -27.18
CA LEU A 11 17.41 -0.29 -26.61
C LEU A 11 17.23 -0.84 -25.19
N ALA A 12 17.73 -0.09 -24.21
CA ALA A 12 17.25 -0.19 -22.85
C ALA A 12 15.78 0.23 -22.86
N ALA A 13 14.87 -0.71 -22.60
CA ALA A 13 13.54 -0.40 -22.12
C ALA A 13 13.64 0.05 -20.65
N ALA A 14 14.33 1.17 -20.41
CA ALA A 14 14.00 2.01 -19.29
C ALA A 14 12.69 2.68 -19.69
N ALA A 15 11.59 2.22 -19.10
CA ALA A 15 10.33 2.92 -19.20
C ALA A 15 10.58 4.38 -18.78
N ASN A 16 10.53 5.29 -19.74
CA ASN A 16 10.33 6.71 -19.48
C ASN A 16 8.95 6.82 -18.84
N ALA A 17 8.88 6.61 -17.52
CA ALA A 17 7.76 7.10 -16.75
C ALA A 17 7.71 8.61 -17.01
N PRO A 18 6.57 9.17 -17.46
CA PRO A 18 6.47 10.59 -17.71
C PRO A 18 6.90 11.34 -16.45
N ALA A 19 7.68 12.42 -16.63
CA ALA A 19 8.12 13.28 -15.54
C ALA A 19 6.88 13.69 -14.71
N GLY A 20 6.76 13.16 -13.50
CA GLY A 20 5.60 13.35 -12.62
C GLY A 20 4.95 12.07 -12.08
N VAL A 21 5.28 10.88 -12.58
CA VAL A 21 4.79 9.62 -11.98
C VAL A 21 5.68 9.22 -10.80
N VAL A 22 5.15 9.31 -9.58
CA VAL A 22 5.84 8.87 -8.37
C VAL A 22 5.75 7.34 -8.29
N ALA A 23 6.86 6.65 -8.55
CA ALA A 23 6.98 5.24 -8.26
C ALA A 23 7.05 5.03 -6.73
N PHE A 24 6.36 3.99 -6.25
CA PHE A 24 6.45 3.56 -4.86
C PHE A 24 7.92 3.30 -4.48
N GLN A 25 8.35 3.77 -3.31
CA GLN A 25 9.68 3.52 -2.76
C GLN A 25 9.51 2.86 -1.38
N PRO A 26 10.08 1.67 -1.15
CA PRO A 26 9.97 0.98 0.14
C PRO A 26 10.59 1.80 1.29
N ASP A 27 10.07 1.62 2.50
CA ASP A 27 10.76 2.10 3.71
C ASP A 27 12.04 1.26 3.92
N PRO A 28 13.24 1.86 3.88
CA PRO A 28 14.47 1.15 4.19
C PRO A 28 14.48 0.56 5.61
N ARG A 29 13.61 1.02 6.52
CA ARG A 29 13.48 0.54 7.91
C ARG A 29 12.56 -0.67 8.04
N ALA A 30 11.75 -1.01 7.03
CA ALA A 30 11.01 -2.27 6.99
C ALA A 30 11.96 -3.48 7.07
N THR A 31 13.21 -3.31 6.62
CA THR A 31 14.28 -4.33 6.72
C THR A 31 14.76 -4.62 8.14
N ASN A 32 14.47 -3.75 9.12
CA ASN A 32 14.96 -3.85 10.50
C ASN A 32 13.92 -4.31 11.52
N THR A 33 12.65 -4.40 11.14
CA THR A 33 11.69 -5.18 11.93
C THR A 33 11.93 -6.65 11.58
N GLY A 34 12.04 -7.55 12.57
CA GLY A 34 12.42 -8.96 12.37
C GLY A 34 11.53 -9.80 11.42
N LEU A 35 10.58 -9.18 10.72
CA LEU A 35 9.79 -9.72 9.62
C LEU A 35 10.61 -9.86 8.31
N ALA A 36 11.64 -9.03 8.11
CA ALA A 36 12.44 -9.00 6.87
C ALA A 36 13.62 -9.99 6.81
N LYS A 37 13.85 -10.81 7.86
CA LYS A 37 14.93 -11.81 7.90
C LYS A 37 14.53 -13.19 7.37
N ARG A 38 13.40 -13.32 6.68
CA ARG A 38 13.07 -14.57 5.99
C ARG A 38 13.71 -14.57 4.61
N ALA A 39 14.24 -15.73 4.22
CA ALA A 39 14.77 -15.96 2.88
C ALA A 39 13.76 -15.46 1.83
N ASP A 40 14.28 -14.90 0.73
CA ASP A 40 13.49 -14.42 -0.41
C ASP A 40 12.42 -15.48 -0.73
N PRO A 41 11.12 -15.14 -0.70
CA PRO A 41 10.05 -16.12 -0.85
C PRO A 41 10.08 -16.82 -2.22
N TYR A 42 10.74 -16.20 -3.21
CA TYR A 42 10.88 -16.76 -4.54
C TYR A 42 12.35 -17.12 -4.81
N PRO A 43 12.62 -18.29 -5.41
CA PRO A 43 13.98 -18.64 -5.83
C PRO A 43 14.46 -17.64 -6.90
N PHE A 44 15.73 -17.25 -6.80
CA PHE A 44 16.38 -16.46 -7.85
C PHE A 44 16.38 -17.24 -9.17
N CYS A 45 16.05 -16.56 -10.25
CA CYS A 45 16.08 -17.06 -11.60
C CYS A 45 17.08 -16.28 -12.46
N ASN A 46 17.52 -16.88 -13.56
CA ASN A 46 18.34 -16.21 -14.56
C ASN A 46 17.46 -15.79 -15.76
N PRO A 47 17.37 -14.48 -16.09
CA PRO A 47 16.63 -13.98 -17.25
C PRO A 47 17.10 -14.56 -18.59
N ALA A 48 18.37 -14.95 -18.68
CA ALA A 48 18.95 -15.53 -19.89
C ALA A 48 18.51 -16.98 -20.15
N THR A 49 18.06 -17.69 -19.11
CA THR A 49 17.75 -19.14 -19.22
C THR A 49 16.32 -19.50 -18.85
N ASN A 50 15.57 -18.59 -18.21
CA ASN A 50 14.22 -18.86 -17.71
C ASN A 50 13.22 -17.89 -18.34
N PRO A 51 12.39 -18.35 -19.30
CA PRO A 51 11.28 -17.57 -19.81
C PRO A 51 10.32 -17.20 -18.65
N GLY A 52 10.15 -15.90 -18.37
CA GLY A 52 9.36 -15.40 -17.22
C GLY A 52 10.18 -14.84 -16.06
N CYS A 53 11.50 -14.91 -16.15
CA CYS A 53 12.41 -14.27 -15.21
C CYS A 53 12.70 -12.82 -15.60
N ILE A 54 12.39 -11.87 -14.72
CA ILE A 54 12.63 -10.44 -14.95
C ILE A 54 14.02 -10.00 -14.47
N ALA A 55 14.43 -8.80 -14.90
CA ALA A 55 15.66 -8.16 -14.46
C ALA A 55 15.73 -8.10 -12.92
N GLY A 56 16.81 -8.60 -12.32
CA GLY A 56 16.92 -8.83 -10.87
C GLY A 56 16.71 -10.29 -10.45
N GLY A 57 16.40 -11.16 -11.40
CA GLY A 57 16.38 -12.61 -11.21
C GLY A 57 15.16 -13.11 -10.44
N LYS A 58 13.97 -12.57 -10.71
CA LYS A 58 12.72 -12.98 -10.05
C LYS A 58 11.68 -13.46 -11.05
N TYR A 59 10.94 -14.51 -10.70
CA TYR A 59 9.83 -15.00 -11.52
C TYR A 59 8.63 -14.05 -11.35
N LEU A 60 8.29 -13.30 -12.41
CA LEU A 60 7.15 -12.38 -12.38
C LEU A 60 6.16 -12.67 -13.48
N VAL A 61 5.06 -13.27 -13.07
CA VAL A 61 3.93 -13.48 -13.95
C VAL A 61 2.68 -13.71 -13.10
N PRO A 62 1.59 -12.93 -13.28
CA PRO A 62 1.35 -11.87 -14.26
C PRO A 62 1.92 -10.49 -13.85
N VAL A 63 2.23 -9.64 -14.83
CA VAL A 63 2.47 -8.21 -14.58
C VAL A 63 1.13 -7.47 -14.58
N LEU A 64 0.72 -6.94 -13.43
CA LEU A 64 -0.58 -6.28 -13.25
C LEU A 64 -0.51 -4.74 -13.19
N GLU A 65 0.67 -4.14 -13.39
CA GLU A 65 0.92 -2.69 -13.54
C GLU A 65 0.10 -1.77 -12.60
N PHE A 66 -0.05 -2.13 -11.32
CA PHE A 66 -0.87 -1.37 -10.37
C PHE A 66 -0.06 -0.57 -9.35
N SER A 67 1.27 -0.50 -9.46
CA SER A 67 2.14 0.06 -8.41
C SER A 67 2.46 1.56 -8.52
N SER A 68 1.92 2.28 -9.52
CA SER A 68 2.21 3.70 -9.79
C SER A 68 0.98 4.61 -9.67
N GLU A 69 1.20 5.86 -9.24
CA GLU A 69 0.16 6.91 -9.29
C GLU A 69 -0.26 7.14 -10.74
N ASN A 70 -1.58 7.20 -10.99
CA ASN A 70 -2.14 7.32 -12.34
C ASN A 70 -1.76 6.17 -13.31
N GLY A 71 -1.20 5.07 -12.80
CA GLY A 71 -1.02 3.85 -13.58
C GLY A 71 -2.34 3.11 -13.80
N PRO A 72 -2.38 2.08 -14.66
CA PRO A 72 -3.60 1.33 -14.99
C PRO A 72 -4.40 0.88 -13.77
N GLY A 73 -3.73 0.30 -12.76
CA GLY A 73 -4.42 -0.13 -11.53
C GLY A 73 -4.97 1.02 -10.70
N ASP A 74 -4.22 2.13 -10.59
CA ASP A 74 -4.68 3.31 -9.86
C ASP A 74 -5.90 3.95 -10.55
N LEU A 75 -5.85 4.09 -11.88
CA LEU A 75 -6.97 4.58 -12.68
C LEU A 75 -8.19 3.66 -12.56
N ALA A 76 -8.00 2.35 -12.57
CA ALA A 76 -9.09 1.39 -12.38
C ALA A 76 -9.74 1.56 -10.99
N TYR A 77 -8.94 1.71 -9.92
CA TYR A 77 -9.49 2.01 -8.61
C TYR A 77 -10.22 3.36 -8.55
N GLN A 78 -9.64 4.40 -9.15
CA GLN A 78 -10.29 5.70 -9.21
C GLN A 78 -11.66 5.62 -9.91
N GLN A 79 -11.76 4.83 -10.98
CA GLN A 79 -12.98 4.63 -11.75
C GLN A 79 -14.02 3.76 -11.02
N TYR A 80 -13.61 2.61 -10.50
CA TYR A 80 -14.56 1.57 -10.07
C TYR A 80 -14.81 1.52 -8.56
N LEU A 81 -13.95 2.11 -7.72
CA LEU A 81 -14.22 2.19 -6.28
C LEU A 81 -15.24 3.30 -5.96
N PRO A 82 -16.33 2.96 -5.25
CA PRO A 82 -17.28 3.96 -4.79
C PRO A 82 -16.60 4.90 -3.78
N ALA A 83 -16.93 6.19 -3.87
CA ALA A 83 -16.48 7.15 -2.87
C ALA A 83 -17.48 7.21 -1.72
N SER A 84 -16.99 7.08 -0.48
CA SER A 84 -17.81 7.25 0.71
C SER A 84 -17.92 8.74 1.04
N PRO A 85 -19.14 9.32 1.17
CA PRO A 85 -19.30 10.69 1.63
C PRO A 85 -18.63 10.90 2.98
N TRP A 86 -18.01 12.06 3.16
CA TRP A 86 -17.23 12.37 4.35
C TRP A 86 -17.46 13.79 4.85
N THR A 87 -17.15 13.97 6.13
CA THR A 87 -17.00 15.27 6.78
C THR A 87 -15.69 15.27 7.55
N PHE A 88 -15.15 16.44 7.88
CA PHE A 88 -13.99 16.53 8.76
C PHE A 88 -14.10 17.68 9.74
N SER A 89 -13.41 17.57 10.87
CA SER A 89 -13.23 18.65 11.84
C SER A 89 -11.78 18.73 12.30
N LYS A 90 -11.25 19.94 12.39
CA LYS A 90 -9.89 20.20 12.86
C LYS A 90 -9.89 20.25 14.39
N TRP A 91 -8.89 19.63 15.00
CA TRP A 91 -8.66 19.73 16.44
C TRP A 91 -8.08 21.09 16.82
N THR A 92 -8.62 21.71 17.86
CA THR A 92 -8.21 23.03 18.37
C THR A 92 -7.66 23.00 19.79
N ASN A 93 -7.64 21.82 20.42
CA ASN A 93 -7.27 21.62 21.83
C ASN A 93 -5.76 21.59 22.11
N GLY A 94 -4.91 21.85 21.11
CA GLY A 94 -3.45 21.75 21.28
C GLY A 94 -2.89 20.32 21.34
N LEU A 95 -3.74 19.29 21.28
CA LEU A 95 -3.34 17.89 21.43
C LEU A 95 -3.11 17.21 20.09
N MET A 96 -2.36 16.10 20.12
CA MET A 96 -2.26 15.14 19.03
C MET A 96 -2.19 13.70 19.57
N PRO A 97 -2.55 12.68 18.78
CA PRO A 97 -2.34 11.29 19.16
C PRO A 97 -0.86 11.00 19.45
N GLU A 98 -0.56 10.24 20.50
CA GLU A 98 0.83 9.88 20.84
C GLU A 98 1.55 9.20 19.67
N ARG A 99 0.91 8.28 18.97
CA ARG A 99 1.52 7.62 17.80
C ARG A 99 1.91 8.60 16.70
N CYS A 100 1.08 9.62 16.50
CA CYS A 100 1.37 10.68 15.54
C CYS A 100 2.57 11.54 15.99
N TYR A 101 2.66 11.84 17.29
CA TYR A 101 3.82 12.52 17.86
C TYR A 101 5.08 11.66 17.74
N TYR A 102 5.02 10.40 18.15
CA TYR A 102 6.18 9.50 18.11
C TYR A 102 6.73 9.36 16.70
N TRP A 103 5.89 9.01 15.71
CA TRP A 103 6.36 8.78 14.35
C TRP A 103 6.73 10.09 13.64
N GLY A 104 5.89 11.13 13.74
CA GLY A 104 6.18 12.42 13.11
C GLY A 104 7.36 13.16 13.75
N VAL A 105 7.35 13.29 15.08
CA VAL A 105 8.25 14.17 15.83
C VAL A 105 9.48 13.41 16.32
N THR A 106 9.28 12.28 16.99
CA THR A 106 10.41 11.54 17.60
C THR A 106 11.22 10.78 16.56
N ALA A 107 10.57 10.01 15.69
CA ALA A 107 11.24 9.18 14.69
C ALA A 107 11.67 10.03 13.49
N ASP A 108 10.73 10.75 12.87
CA ASP A 108 10.98 11.44 11.61
C ASP A 108 11.44 12.90 11.81
N LYS A 109 11.54 13.40 13.05
CA LYS A 109 12.12 14.72 13.41
C LYS A 109 11.36 15.95 12.88
N TRP A 110 10.08 15.81 12.56
CA TRP A 110 9.21 16.96 12.28
C TRP A 110 8.89 17.76 13.55
N LYS A 111 8.48 19.02 13.41
CA LYS A 111 8.02 19.82 14.55
C LYS A 111 6.57 19.49 14.90
N ALA A 112 6.29 19.25 16.18
CA ALA A 112 4.95 18.91 16.65
C ALA A 112 3.89 19.97 16.32
N THR A 113 4.25 21.25 16.43
CA THR A 113 3.39 22.41 16.15
C THR A 113 2.95 22.51 14.69
N ASP A 114 3.68 21.89 13.77
CA ASP A 114 3.43 21.95 12.34
C ASP A 114 2.41 20.90 11.87
N PHE A 115 1.99 20.00 12.76
CA PHE A 115 0.92 19.04 12.48
C PHE A 115 -0.46 19.63 12.75
N LEU A 116 -1.32 19.49 11.76
CA LEU A 116 -2.75 19.74 11.84
C LEU A 116 -3.47 18.40 12.02
N VAL A 117 -4.20 18.24 13.12
CA VAL A 117 -4.92 17.00 13.43
C VAL A 117 -6.39 17.16 13.07
N TYR A 118 -6.95 16.17 12.37
CA TYR A 118 -8.33 16.15 11.93
C TYR A 118 -9.01 14.85 12.34
N ASN A 119 -10.29 14.94 12.70
CA ASN A 119 -11.22 13.81 12.60
C ASN A 119 -11.83 13.82 11.20
N VAL A 120 -11.82 12.68 10.53
CA VAL A 120 -12.52 12.46 9.26
C VAL A 120 -13.56 11.37 9.48
N THR A 121 -14.83 11.71 9.29
CA THR A 121 -15.96 10.79 9.50
C THR A 121 -16.60 10.46 8.15
N TYR A 122 -16.77 9.16 7.88
CA TYR A 122 -17.43 8.66 6.68
C TYR A 122 -18.84 8.17 7.02
N THR A 123 -19.79 8.29 6.09
CA THR A 123 -21.19 7.88 6.34
C THR A 123 -21.38 6.37 6.53
N ASP A 124 -20.37 5.57 6.19
CA ASP A 124 -20.33 4.12 6.38
C ASP A 124 -19.62 3.68 7.67
N CYS A 125 -19.06 4.62 8.45
CA CYS A 125 -18.30 4.34 9.66
C CYS A 125 -18.53 5.45 10.71
N ALA A 126 -19.29 5.13 11.77
CA ALA A 126 -19.60 6.09 12.82
C ALA A 126 -18.37 6.61 13.59
N THR A 127 -17.33 5.77 13.71
CA THR A 127 -16.07 6.16 14.36
C THR A 127 -15.20 6.94 13.39
N PRO A 128 -14.75 8.16 13.74
CA PRO A 128 -13.86 8.95 12.89
C PRO A 128 -12.48 8.29 12.75
N PHE A 129 -11.83 8.56 11.63
CA PHE A 129 -10.41 8.30 11.39
C PHE A 129 -9.61 9.56 11.71
N VAL A 130 -8.42 9.39 12.31
CA VAL A 130 -7.54 10.53 12.56
C VAL A 130 -6.62 10.74 11.38
N VAL A 131 -6.54 11.98 10.92
CA VAL A 131 -5.55 12.40 9.94
C VAL A 131 -4.63 13.42 10.58
N CYS A 132 -3.38 13.05 10.76
CA CYS A 132 -2.29 13.91 11.17
C CYS A 132 -1.58 14.46 9.94
N ARG A 133 -1.96 15.67 9.53
CA ARG A 133 -1.44 16.29 8.32
C ARG A 133 -0.43 17.38 8.67
N HIS A 134 0.82 17.18 8.30
CA HIS A 134 1.84 18.21 8.38
C HIS A 134 1.50 19.39 7.46
N GLN A 135 1.81 20.63 7.86
CA GLN A 135 1.48 21.82 7.08
C GLN A 135 2.10 21.85 5.67
N LYS A 136 3.25 21.17 5.50
CA LYS A 136 3.94 21.00 4.20
C LYS A 136 3.29 20.00 3.25
N ALA A 137 2.33 19.19 3.71
CA ALA A 137 1.62 18.26 2.83
C ALA A 137 0.93 19.02 1.69
N THR A 138 1.09 18.59 0.43
CA THR A 138 0.48 19.26 -0.72
C THR A 138 -1.01 18.94 -0.89
N LYS A 139 -1.45 17.71 -0.61
CA LYS A 139 -2.85 17.30 -0.67
C LYS A 139 -3.58 17.92 0.52
N SER A 140 -4.68 18.61 0.24
CA SER A 140 -5.60 19.14 1.26
C SER A 140 -6.26 18.02 2.07
N ILE A 141 -6.82 18.34 3.23
CA ILE A 141 -7.59 17.37 4.02
C ILE A 141 -8.77 16.79 3.22
N GLY A 142 -9.41 17.57 2.35
CA GLY A 142 -10.50 17.08 1.49
C GLY A 142 -10.03 16.09 0.43
N GLN A 143 -8.86 16.32 -0.18
CA GLN A 143 -8.26 15.36 -1.11
C GLN A 143 -7.88 14.05 -0.39
N LEU A 144 -7.29 14.14 0.81
CA LEU A 144 -6.94 12.97 1.62
C LEU A 144 -8.19 12.18 2.02
N ALA A 145 -9.23 12.87 2.52
CA ALA A 145 -10.51 12.24 2.88
C ALA A 145 -11.18 11.57 1.67
N SER A 146 -11.12 12.19 0.48
CA SER A 146 -11.63 11.59 -0.75
C SER A 146 -10.91 10.29 -1.11
N GLN A 147 -9.57 10.26 -1.04
CA GLN A 147 -8.77 9.07 -1.36
C GLN A 147 -8.97 7.95 -0.33
N ILE A 148 -8.89 8.26 0.97
CA ILE A 148 -9.15 7.29 2.05
C ILE A 148 -10.61 6.79 1.98
N GLY A 149 -11.54 7.66 1.62
CA GLY A 149 -12.97 7.37 1.45
C GLY A 149 -13.29 6.33 0.38
N LYS A 150 -12.39 6.11 -0.59
CA LYS A 150 -12.53 5.10 -1.65
C LYS A 150 -12.11 3.69 -1.20
N LEU A 151 -11.32 3.55 -0.12
CA LEU A 151 -11.02 2.24 0.43
C LEU A 151 -12.31 1.55 0.89
N PRO A 152 -12.51 0.24 0.63
CA PRO A 152 -13.62 -0.50 1.20
C PRO A 152 -13.67 -0.34 2.72
N VAL A 153 -14.86 -0.07 3.29
CA VAL A 153 -14.98 0.29 4.73
C VAL A 153 -14.41 -0.79 5.65
N ARG A 154 -14.60 -2.07 5.28
CA ARG A 154 -14.13 -3.23 6.03
C ARG A 154 -12.61 -3.43 5.95
N MET A 155 -11.96 -2.91 4.92
CA MET A 155 -10.51 -2.81 4.82
C MET A 155 -10.01 -1.59 5.58
N ARG A 156 -10.62 -0.43 5.34
CA ARG A 156 -10.27 0.86 5.97
C ARG A 156 -10.30 0.77 7.51
N GLN A 157 -11.19 -0.02 8.08
CA GLN A 157 -11.28 -0.19 9.54
C GLN A 157 -10.02 -0.81 10.19
N ALA A 158 -9.13 -1.44 9.41
CA ALA A 158 -7.83 -1.93 9.89
C ALA A 158 -6.86 -0.78 10.26
N SER A 159 -7.11 0.43 9.75
CA SER A 159 -6.32 1.62 10.06
C SER A 159 -7.00 2.49 11.12
N SER A 160 -6.20 3.13 11.97
CA SER A 160 -6.65 4.09 12.99
C SER A 160 -6.20 5.52 12.71
N ILE A 161 -5.00 5.69 12.16
CA ILE A 161 -4.38 7.00 11.91
C ILE A 161 -3.74 7.01 10.51
N TYR A 162 -3.87 8.14 9.84
CA TYR A 162 -3.09 8.49 8.66
C TYR A 162 -2.17 9.67 8.99
N ILE A 163 -0.86 9.51 8.82
CA ILE A 163 0.15 10.54 9.05
C ILE A 163 0.71 10.99 7.70
N VAL A 164 0.51 12.27 7.37
CA VAL A 164 0.77 12.81 6.03
C VAL A 164 1.78 13.93 6.12
N TYR A 165 2.92 13.76 5.45
CA TYR A 165 4.03 14.71 5.45
C TYR A 165 4.11 15.57 4.18
N GLY A 166 5.11 16.46 4.14
CA GLY A 166 5.54 17.14 2.91
C GLY A 166 6.16 16.18 1.89
N ASP A 167 6.47 16.70 0.71
CA ASP A 167 6.76 15.88 -0.48
C ASP A 167 8.21 15.94 -0.94
N LEU A 168 8.96 16.90 -0.41
CA LEU A 168 10.35 17.16 -0.79
C LEU A 168 11.29 16.74 0.33
N ASN A 169 12.44 16.14 -0.02
CA ASN A 169 13.51 15.90 0.95
C ASN A 169 14.00 17.22 1.59
N SER A 170 13.85 18.35 0.90
CA SER A 170 14.14 19.67 1.46
C SER A 170 13.18 20.11 2.57
N ASP A 171 11.98 19.53 2.66
CA ASP A 171 11.05 19.82 3.75
C ASP A 171 11.51 19.19 5.06
N ASN A 172 12.19 18.03 4.98
CA ASN A 172 12.80 17.37 6.13
C ASN A 172 13.91 16.40 5.70
N PRO A 173 15.19 16.75 5.92
CA PRO A 173 16.32 15.91 5.52
C PRO A 173 16.43 14.60 6.31
N ASN A 174 15.72 14.47 7.45
CA ASN A 174 15.72 13.25 8.26
C ASN A 174 14.70 12.21 7.77
N TYR A 175 13.89 12.55 6.77
CA TYR A 175 12.81 11.71 6.29
C TYR A 175 13.04 11.29 4.84
N GLY A 176 13.16 9.97 4.62
CA GLY A 176 13.54 9.37 3.34
C GLY A 176 12.44 9.28 2.28
N GLY A 177 11.23 9.80 2.55
CA GLY A 177 10.19 9.93 1.52
C GLY A 177 9.41 8.66 1.15
N TYR A 178 9.30 7.67 2.04
CA TYR A 178 8.52 6.44 1.80
C TYR A 178 7.03 6.61 2.14
N MET A 179 6.18 5.70 1.70
CA MET A 179 4.90 5.42 2.35
C MET A 179 5.03 4.06 3.03
N ALA A 180 4.43 3.91 4.21
CA ALA A 180 4.55 2.68 4.98
C ALA A 180 3.38 2.50 5.92
N THR A 181 3.15 1.24 6.27
CA THR A 181 2.28 0.84 7.35
C THR A 181 3.12 0.39 8.51
N LEU A 182 2.88 1.01 9.64
CA LEU A 182 3.50 0.63 10.89
C LEU A 182 2.65 -0.52 11.44
N ALA A 183 2.96 -1.72 10.92
CA ALA A 183 2.17 -2.94 11.08
C ALA A 183 1.90 -3.26 12.56
N GLY A 184 0.70 -3.76 12.86
CA GLY A 184 0.21 -3.96 14.23
C GLY A 184 -0.37 -2.72 14.91
N ASP A 185 -0.03 -1.51 14.44
CA ASP A 185 -0.58 -0.25 14.97
C ASP A 185 -1.69 0.36 14.08
N GLY A 186 -1.89 -0.15 12.87
CA GLY A 186 -2.87 0.39 11.93
C GLY A 186 -2.59 1.86 11.57
N VAL A 187 -1.33 2.28 11.61
CA VAL A 187 -0.90 3.63 11.24
C VAL A 187 -0.31 3.58 9.85
N VAL A 188 -0.88 4.35 8.94
CA VAL A 188 -0.34 4.56 7.60
C VAL A 188 0.36 5.91 7.60
N VAL A 189 1.62 5.95 7.17
CA VAL A 189 2.48 7.13 7.19
C VAL A 189 3.11 7.35 5.82
N GLY A 190 3.24 8.60 5.37
CA GLY A 190 3.92 8.85 4.11
C GLY A 190 3.95 10.29 3.64
N ARG A 191 4.66 10.52 2.54
CA ARG A 191 4.58 11.77 1.76
C ARG A 191 3.19 11.97 1.21
N SER A 192 2.71 13.20 1.22
CA SER A 192 1.42 13.58 0.67
C SER A 192 1.21 13.13 -0.78
N VAL A 193 2.21 13.25 -1.66
CA VAL A 193 2.12 12.77 -3.06
C VAL A 193 1.87 11.26 -3.15
N ALA A 194 2.32 10.47 -2.17
CA ALA A 194 2.12 9.02 -2.16
C ALA A 194 0.72 8.59 -1.70
N TYR A 195 -0.10 9.51 -1.16
CA TYR A 195 -1.49 9.25 -0.77
C TYR A 195 -2.45 9.25 -1.98
N PHE A 196 -2.24 8.30 -2.87
CA PHE A 196 -3.15 7.93 -3.95
C PHE A 196 -3.73 6.54 -3.70
N ILE A 197 -4.83 6.22 -4.39
CA ILE A 197 -5.66 5.09 -4.01
C ILE A 197 -4.90 3.76 -4.06
N THR A 198 -4.07 3.54 -5.07
CA THR A 198 -3.37 2.25 -5.17
C THR A 198 -2.35 2.05 -4.04
N SER A 199 -1.63 3.09 -3.60
CA SER A 199 -0.73 3.01 -2.43
C SER A 199 -1.51 2.83 -1.14
N LEU A 200 -2.63 3.52 -0.98
CA LEU A 200 -3.50 3.33 0.18
C LEU A 200 -4.05 1.91 0.27
N VAL A 201 -4.36 1.27 -0.86
CA VAL A 201 -4.76 -0.14 -0.91
C VAL A 201 -3.62 -1.05 -0.46
N HIS A 202 -2.40 -0.82 -0.97
CA HIS A 202 -1.21 -1.57 -0.54
C HIS A 202 -1.00 -1.47 0.98
N GLU A 203 -0.90 -0.25 1.50
CA GLU A 203 -0.60 0.00 2.90
C GLU A 203 -1.71 -0.49 3.83
N THR A 204 -2.98 -0.24 3.49
CA THR A 204 -4.07 -0.77 4.30
C THR A 204 -4.11 -2.31 4.22
N GLY A 205 -3.55 -2.93 3.18
CA GLY A 205 -3.33 -4.37 3.10
C GLY A 205 -2.38 -4.91 4.17
N HIS A 206 -1.27 -4.22 4.44
CA HIS A 206 -0.40 -4.53 5.58
C HIS A 206 -1.13 -4.43 6.93
N ALA A 207 -2.02 -3.43 7.07
CA ALA A 207 -2.86 -3.31 8.26
C ALA A 207 -3.83 -4.48 8.39
N VAL A 208 -4.50 -4.89 7.30
CA VAL A 208 -5.38 -6.06 7.27
C VAL A 208 -4.62 -7.34 7.62
N ASP A 209 -3.45 -7.57 7.02
CA ASP A 209 -2.60 -8.74 7.25
C ASP A 209 -2.23 -8.90 8.74
N SER A 210 -1.78 -7.81 9.35
CA SER A 210 -1.31 -7.79 10.73
C SER A 210 -2.42 -7.77 11.78
N THR A 211 -3.67 -7.51 11.39
CA THR A 211 -4.79 -7.35 12.33
C THR A 211 -5.98 -8.25 11.99
N LEU A 212 -6.71 -7.95 10.92
CA LEU A 212 -7.99 -8.57 10.61
C LEU A 212 -7.87 -9.97 10.02
N ALA A 213 -6.81 -10.24 9.26
CA ALA A 213 -6.50 -11.55 8.70
C ALA A 213 -5.56 -12.37 9.61
N SER A 214 -5.00 -11.75 10.65
CA SER A 214 -4.09 -12.42 11.57
C SER A 214 -4.79 -13.59 12.27
N PRO A 215 -4.16 -14.79 12.33
CA PRO A 215 -4.68 -15.92 13.10
C PRO A 215 -4.57 -15.71 14.62
N GLY A 216 -4.10 -14.55 15.10
CA GLY A 216 -3.85 -14.25 16.50
C GLY A 216 -2.36 -14.38 16.90
N GLY A 217 -2.06 -14.11 18.17
CA GLY A 217 -0.70 -14.20 18.71
C GLY A 217 0.29 -13.15 18.17
N GLY A 218 -0.21 -12.03 17.63
CA GLY A 218 0.61 -10.94 17.10
C GLY A 218 1.32 -11.26 15.79
N LYS A 219 0.94 -12.34 15.10
CA LYS A 219 1.58 -12.79 13.87
C LYS A 219 0.72 -12.44 12.64
N PRO A 220 1.25 -11.73 11.63
CA PRO A 220 0.52 -11.49 10.38
C PRO A 220 0.25 -12.81 9.64
N PHE A 221 -0.82 -12.85 8.83
CA PHE A 221 -1.15 -14.03 8.04
C PHE A 221 -0.06 -14.36 7.01
N SER A 222 0.55 -13.35 6.40
CA SER A 222 1.70 -13.49 5.49
C SER A 222 2.89 -14.21 6.14
N GLY A 223 2.99 -14.17 7.48
CA GLY A 223 4.02 -14.87 8.23
C GLY A 223 3.74 -16.35 8.48
N THR A 224 2.58 -16.88 8.07
CA THR A 224 2.13 -18.26 8.34
C THR A 224 2.64 -19.25 7.30
N ALA A 225 2.59 -20.55 7.64
CA ALA A 225 2.87 -21.62 6.68
C ALA A 225 1.81 -21.65 5.56
N ALA A 226 0.54 -21.37 5.88
CA ALA A 226 -0.53 -21.33 4.89
C ALA A 226 -0.27 -20.33 3.77
N TRP A 227 0.27 -19.15 4.09
CA TRP A 227 0.68 -18.19 3.05
C TRP A 227 1.90 -18.66 2.26
N ALA A 228 2.93 -19.14 2.96
CA ALA A 228 4.15 -19.65 2.31
C ALA A 228 3.85 -20.83 1.36
N ASP A 229 2.93 -21.72 1.74
CA ASP A 229 2.50 -22.85 0.91
C ASP A 229 1.74 -22.39 -0.33
N ALA A 230 0.92 -21.34 -0.22
CA ALA A 230 0.22 -20.74 -1.36
C ALA A 230 1.20 -20.09 -2.34
N VAL A 231 2.15 -19.31 -1.84
CA VAL A 231 3.23 -18.71 -2.64
C VAL A 231 4.07 -19.78 -3.33
N LYS A 232 4.43 -20.85 -2.63
CA LYS A 232 5.17 -21.99 -3.19
C LYS A 232 4.37 -22.75 -4.26
N ALA A 233 3.07 -22.91 -4.06
CA ALA A 233 2.20 -23.61 -5.01
C ALA A 233 2.07 -22.87 -6.34
N ASP A 234 2.03 -21.55 -6.29
CA ASP A 234 2.03 -20.70 -7.48
C ASP A 234 3.43 -20.61 -8.10
N GLY A 235 4.46 -20.32 -7.29
CA GLY A 235 5.84 -20.13 -7.75
C GLY A 235 6.13 -18.76 -8.36
N PHE A 236 5.16 -17.85 -8.37
CA PHE A 236 5.25 -16.51 -8.95
C PHE A 236 4.65 -15.46 -8.02
N ALA A 237 5.24 -14.26 -7.99
CA ALA A 237 4.65 -13.12 -7.28
C ALA A 237 3.65 -12.37 -8.16
N VAL A 238 2.67 -11.72 -7.54
CA VAL A 238 1.69 -10.88 -8.25
C VAL A 238 2.27 -9.56 -8.77
N SER A 239 3.43 -9.15 -8.28
CA SER A 239 4.16 -7.97 -8.73
C SER A 239 5.66 -8.04 -8.39
N ALA A 240 6.47 -7.23 -9.09
CA ALA A 240 7.91 -7.07 -8.79
C ALA A 240 8.19 -6.68 -7.35
N TYR A 241 7.33 -5.83 -6.81
CA TYR A 241 7.44 -5.32 -5.46
C TYR A 241 7.09 -6.41 -4.44
N GLY A 242 6.00 -7.14 -4.67
CA GLY A 242 5.56 -8.25 -3.83
C GLY A 242 6.61 -9.36 -3.74
N ALA A 243 7.34 -9.60 -4.85
CA ALA A 243 8.44 -10.56 -4.88
C ALA A 243 9.59 -10.26 -3.90
N GLY A 244 9.61 -9.10 -3.23
CA GLY A 244 10.61 -8.76 -2.22
C GLY A 244 10.46 -9.50 -0.89
N SER A 245 9.24 -9.82 -0.47
CA SER A 245 8.99 -10.54 0.79
C SER A 245 7.54 -11.03 0.89
N TYR A 246 7.26 -12.01 1.77
CA TYR A 246 5.89 -12.51 1.97
C TYR A 246 4.89 -11.43 2.39
N VAL A 247 5.33 -10.45 3.16
CA VAL A 247 4.45 -9.37 3.65
C VAL A 247 4.10 -8.41 2.51
N GLU A 248 5.07 -8.06 1.66
CA GLU A 248 4.80 -7.26 0.46
C GLU A 248 3.95 -8.03 -0.54
N ASP A 249 4.22 -9.32 -0.75
CA ASP A 249 3.43 -10.15 -1.65
C ASP A 249 1.97 -10.24 -1.22
N PHE A 250 1.69 -10.37 0.09
CA PHE A 250 0.32 -10.35 0.60
C PHE A 250 -0.39 -9.02 0.33
N ALA A 251 0.27 -7.89 0.57
CA ALA A 251 -0.30 -6.57 0.30
C ALA A 251 -0.58 -6.35 -1.20
N GLU A 252 0.34 -6.79 -2.06
CA GLU A 252 0.17 -6.73 -3.51
C GLU A 252 -0.92 -7.70 -4.00
N ALA A 253 -1.04 -8.90 -3.40
CA ALA A 253 -2.11 -9.85 -3.71
C ALA A 253 -3.47 -9.27 -3.34
N GLY A 254 -3.55 -8.50 -2.25
CA GLY A 254 -4.73 -7.72 -1.90
C GLY A 254 -5.13 -6.71 -2.98
N ARG A 255 -4.17 -6.05 -3.63
CA ARG A 255 -4.45 -5.17 -4.77
C ARG A 255 -5.05 -5.98 -5.93
N ALA A 256 -4.45 -7.11 -6.28
CA ALA A 256 -4.98 -7.99 -7.32
C ALA A 256 -6.42 -8.46 -6.99
N VAL A 257 -6.70 -8.86 -5.76
CA VAL A 257 -8.06 -9.26 -5.30
C VAL A 257 -9.04 -8.09 -5.36
N LEU A 258 -8.62 -6.87 -4.99
CA LEU A 258 -9.50 -5.70 -5.09
C LEU A 258 -9.88 -5.43 -6.54
N LEU A 259 -8.90 -5.42 -7.46
CA LEU A 259 -9.16 -5.24 -8.90
C LEU A 259 -10.10 -6.31 -9.43
N ASP A 260 -9.87 -7.58 -9.06
CA ASP A 260 -10.75 -8.70 -9.44
C ASP A 260 -12.19 -8.51 -8.97
N THR A 261 -12.36 -7.82 -7.83
CA THR A 261 -13.66 -7.57 -7.21
C THR A 261 -14.38 -6.38 -7.83
N VAL A 262 -13.67 -5.32 -8.20
CA VAL A 262 -14.30 -4.03 -8.56
C VAL A 262 -14.35 -3.76 -10.06
N VAL A 263 -13.43 -4.33 -10.83
CA VAL A 263 -13.43 -4.18 -12.29
C VAL A 263 -14.48 -5.13 -12.87
N PRO A 264 -15.45 -4.64 -13.68
CA PRO A 264 -16.38 -5.53 -14.37
C PRO A 264 -15.63 -6.54 -15.25
N GLY A 265 -15.83 -7.84 -14.99
CA GLY A 265 -15.07 -8.92 -15.64
C GLY A 265 -13.73 -9.27 -14.98
N GLY A 266 -13.44 -8.70 -13.81
CA GLY A 266 -12.32 -9.04 -12.93
C GLY A 266 -10.93 -8.78 -13.53
N LEU A 267 -9.94 -9.51 -13.03
CA LEU A 267 -8.55 -9.39 -13.50
C LEU A 267 -8.38 -9.73 -14.98
N ALA A 268 -9.23 -10.63 -15.50
CA ALA A 268 -9.24 -10.96 -16.93
C ALA A 268 -9.57 -9.72 -17.76
N ALA A 269 -10.66 -9.01 -17.46
CA ALA A 269 -11.02 -7.79 -18.16
C ALA A 269 -10.00 -6.66 -17.94
N PHE A 270 -9.50 -6.49 -16.71
CA PHE A 270 -8.48 -5.49 -16.38
C PHE A 270 -7.21 -5.66 -17.24
N THR A 271 -6.80 -6.90 -17.50
CA THR A 271 -5.64 -7.22 -18.35
C THR A 271 -5.97 -7.37 -19.84
N GLY A 272 -7.15 -6.91 -20.28
CA GLY A 272 -7.57 -6.96 -21.68
C GLY A 272 -7.90 -8.36 -22.20
N GLY A 273 -8.19 -9.32 -21.31
CA GLY A 273 -8.58 -10.69 -21.61
C GLY A 273 -7.46 -11.59 -22.13
N LYS A 274 -6.22 -11.09 -22.19
CA LYS A 274 -5.09 -11.73 -22.88
C LYS A 274 -3.97 -12.19 -21.96
N ASN A 275 -4.06 -11.92 -20.66
CA ASN A 275 -3.02 -12.35 -19.73
C ASN A 275 -3.20 -13.81 -19.35
N ALA A 276 -2.64 -14.71 -20.16
CA ALA A 276 -2.67 -16.16 -19.95
C ALA A 276 -2.04 -16.59 -18.61
N ASN A 277 -1.32 -15.70 -17.96
CA ASN A 277 -0.56 -15.97 -16.74
C ASN A 277 -1.33 -15.66 -15.46
N LEU A 278 -2.58 -15.19 -15.54
CA LEU A 278 -3.43 -15.02 -14.35
C LEU A 278 -3.63 -16.32 -13.56
N THR A 279 -3.53 -17.47 -14.23
CA THR A 279 -3.62 -18.80 -13.59
C THR A 279 -2.43 -19.10 -12.67
N GLN A 280 -1.31 -18.40 -12.83
CA GLN A 280 -0.06 -18.62 -12.10
C GLN A 280 -0.05 -18.03 -10.69
N ILE A 281 -1.09 -17.29 -10.29
CA ILE A 281 -1.24 -16.68 -8.96
C ILE A 281 -2.50 -17.17 -8.23
N THR A 282 -3.07 -18.29 -8.66
CA THR A 282 -4.40 -18.73 -8.19
C THR A 282 -4.38 -19.22 -6.75
N ALA A 283 -3.30 -19.85 -6.28
CA ALA A 283 -3.20 -20.32 -4.91
C ALA A 283 -3.10 -19.15 -3.92
N GLN A 284 -2.28 -18.13 -4.21
CA GLN A 284 -2.15 -16.90 -3.43
C GLN A 284 -3.48 -16.15 -3.38
N LEU A 285 -4.15 -15.92 -4.53
CA LEU A 285 -5.44 -15.24 -4.56
C LEU A 285 -6.52 -16.02 -3.78
N LYS A 286 -6.52 -17.36 -3.86
CA LYS A 286 -7.44 -18.21 -3.10
C LYS A 286 -7.16 -18.13 -1.60
N ALA A 287 -5.91 -18.25 -1.17
CA ALA A 287 -5.51 -18.14 0.23
C ALA A 287 -5.86 -16.76 0.80
N PHE A 288 -5.58 -15.69 0.05
CA PHE A 288 -5.96 -14.33 0.40
C PHE A 288 -7.47 -14.19 0.58
N LYS A 289 -8.26 -14.60 -0.42
CA LYS A 289 -9.73 -14.48 -0.39
C LYS A 289 -10.34 -15.23 0.79
N ALA A 290 -9.76 -16.38 1.18
CA ALA A 290 -10.23 -17.17 2.31
C ALA A 290 -10.14 -16.43 3.66
N VAL A 291 -9.12 -15.58 3.86
CA VAL A 291 -8.88 -14.90 5.15
C VAL A 291 -9.22 -13.42 5.14
N ALA A 292 -9.04 -12.74 4.00
CA ALA A 292 -9.14 -11.30 3.89
C ALA A 292 -10.16 -10.82 2.84
N GLY A 293 -10.69 -11.71 2.00
CA GLY A 293 -11.53 -11.31 0.84
C GLY A 293 -12.75 -10.46 1.23
N THR A 294 -13.36 -10.73 2.38
CA THR A 294 -14.52 -9.97 2.87
C THR A 294 -14.22 -8.52 3.24
N PHE A 295 -12.96 -8.19 3.53
CA PHE A 295 -12.51 -6.82 3.81
C PHE A 295 -12.34 -6.01 2.53
N TYR A 296 -12.07 -6.69 1.40
CA TYR A 296 -11.80 -6.11 0.09
C TYR A 296 -13.06 -5.95 -0.77
N THR A 297 -14.25 -6.21 -0.20
CA THR A 297 -15.52 -6.02 -0.89
C THR A 297 -16.04 -4.60 -0.66
N PRO A 298 -16.31 -3.79 -1.72
CA PRO A 298 -16.88 -2.45 -1.56
C PRO A 298 -18.27 -2.44 -0.90
N GLY A 299 -18.60 -1.32 -0.28
CA GLY A 299 -19.88 -1.11 0.39
C GLY A 299 -19.97 -1.71 1.80
N GLY A 300 -21.17 -1.67 2.37
CA GLY A 300 -21.44 -2.11 3.74
C GLY A 300 -21.20 -1.01 4.79
N LYS A 301 -20.95 -1.43 6.02
CA LYS A 301 -20.67 -0.57 7.18
C LYS A 301 -19.45 -1.09 7.93
N CYS A 302 -18.79 -0.19 8.65
CA CYS A 302 -17.73 -0.53 9.58
C CYS A 302 -18.23 -1.47 10.67
N ASP A 303 -17.45 -2.52 10.95
CA ASP A 303 -17.65 -3.38 12.10
C ASP A 303 -16.89 -2.79 13.29
N LEU A 304 -17.63 -2.17 14.22
CA LEU A 304 -17.01 -1.48 15.37
C LEU A 304 -16.24 -2.44 16.29
N ALA A 305 -16.56 -3.73 16.30
CA ALA A 305 -15.80 -4.72 17.07
C ALA A 305 -14.43 -5.04 16.43
N LYS A 306 -14.27 -4.75 15.13
CA LYS A 306 -13.03 -4.96 14.36
C LYS A 306 -12.30 -3.67 14.03
N LYS A 307 -12.94 -2.51 14.23
CA LYS A 307 -12.34 -1.22 13.97
C LYS A 307 -11.12 -1.05 14.86
N PHE A 308 -9.96 -0.80 14.24
CA PHE A 308 -8.75 -0.51 14.99
C PHE A 308 -9.02 0.69 15.90
N PRO A 309 -8.78 0.56 17.23
CA PRO A 309 -9.20 1.54 18.20
C PRO A 309 -8.50 2.89 17.98
N PHE A 310 -9.19 3.94 18.40
CA PHE A 310 -8.60 5.26 18.49
C PHE A 310 -7.40 5.23 19.46
N PRO A 311 -6.26 5.89 19.17
CA PRO A 311 -5.14 5.95 20.10
C PRO A 311 -5.56 6.67 21.40
N ALA A 312 -5.67 5.92 22.49
CA ALA A 312 -6.21 6.45 23.75
C ALA A 312 -5.31 7.54 24.36
N LYS A 313 -4.00 7.49 24.09
CA LYS A 313 -3.03 8.44 24.65
C LYS A 313 -2.87 9.65 23.73
N LEU A 314 -3.09 10.83 24.31
CA LEU A 314 -2.91 12.13 23.68
C LEU A 314 -1.73 12.85 24.33
N VAL A 315 -1.01 13.63 23.53
CA VAL A 315 0.13 14.45 23.98
C VAL A 315 -0.05 15.89 23.52
N LYS A 316 0.56 16.83 24.24
CA LYS A 316 0.62 18.24 23.84
C LYS A 316 1.56 18.41 22.63
N ARG A 317 1.23 19.36 21.76
CA ARG A 317 2.09 19.77 20.63
C ARG A 317 3.10 20.86 21.00
N GLU A 318 2.95 21.45 22.18
CA GLU A 318 3.72 22.57 22.72
C GLU A 318 4.71 22.08 23.79
#